data_AF-A0A645JE71-F1
#
_entry.id   AF-A0A645JE71-F1
#
_cell.length_a   1.000
_cell.length_b   1.000
_cell.length_c   1.000
_cell.angle_alpha   90.00
_cell.angle_beta   90.00
_cell.angle_gamma   90.00
#
_symmetry.space_group_name_H-M   'P 1'
#
loop_
_entity.id
_entity.type
_entity.pdbx_description
1 polymer ?
#
loop_
_entity_poly.entity_id
_entity_poly.type
_entity_poly.pdbx_seq_one_letter_code
_entity_poly.pdbx_strand_id
1 'polypeptide(L)'
;MGADPLAALLPLIKCNIQNISAKGLAGALTGPAERNDVNTVRKHLDLLDGKERAVYILLTEKLAELAGEKHQERDYSELLTLLKDNR
;
A
#
# COMPACT_ATOMS: atom_id res chain seq x y z
N MET A 1 1.41 -12.18 28.99
CA MET A 1 2.43 -11.99 27.95
C MET A 1 1.71 -11.63 26.67
N GLY A 2 1.91 -10.41 26.14
CA GLY A 2 1.37 -10.05 24.84
C GLY A 2 1.99 -10.90 23.74
N ALA A 3 1.26 -11.12 22.64
CA ALA A 3 1.81 -11.83 21.48
C ALA A 3 3.02 -11.07 20.93
N ASP A 4 4.09 -11.80 20.58
CA ASP A 4 5.25 -11.24 19.89
C ASP A 4 4.79 -10.66 18.53
N PRO A 5 4.91 -9.33 18.30
CA PRO A 5 4.51 -8.72 17.04
C PRO A 5 5.22 -9.34 15.83
N LEU A 6 6.46 -9.81 16.02
CA LEU A 6 7.21 -10.45 14.95
C LEU A 6 6.59 -11.79 14.54
N ALA A 7 6.03 -12.55 15.49
CA ALA A 7 5.32 -13.79 15.20
C ALA A 7 4.07 -13.56 14.33
N ALA A 8 3.40 -12.41 14.47
CA ALA A 8 2.27 -12.02 13.62
C ALA A 8 2.70 -11.50 12.24
N LEU A 9 3.82 -10.78 12.16
CA LEU A 9 4.30 -10.17 10.91
C LEU A 9 5.08 -11.13 10.01
N LEU A 10 5.85 -12.06 10.58
CA LEU A 10 6.68 -13.02 9.84
C LEU A 10 5.92 -13.80 8.75
N PRO A 11 4.72 -14.36 9.03
CA PRO A 11 3.94 -15.05 7.99
C PRO A 11 3.56 -14.14 6.82
N LEU A 12 3.18 -12.88 7.09
CA LEU A 12 2.81 -11.91 6.06
C LEU A 12 4.01 -11.56 5.17
N ILE A 13 5.19 -11.35 5.77
CA ILE A 13 6.43 -11.07 5.04
C ILE A 13 6.80 -12.25 4.15
N LYS A 14 6.78 -13.48 4.68
CA LYS A 14 7.08 -14.70 3.91
C LYS A 14 6.12 -14.88 2.75
N CYS A 15 4.81 -14.68 2.99
CA CYS A 15 3.79 -14.78 1.95
C CYS A 15 4.01 -13.74 0.84
N ASN A 16 4.35 -12.49 1.19
CA ASN A 16 4.68 -11.47 0.20
C ASN A 16 5.89 -11.86 -0.67
N ILE A 17 6.97 -12.36 -0.07
CA ILE A 17 8.16 -12.79 -0.83
C ILE A 17 7.81 -13.94 -1.78
N GLN A 18 7.04 -14.94 -1.31
CA GLN A 18 6.59 -16.05 -2.12
C GLN A 18 5.71 -15.59 -3.30
N ASN A 19 4.78 -14.66 -3.05
CA ASN A 19 3.92 -14.11 -4.09
C ASN A 19 4.72 -13.33 -5.15
N ILE A 20 5.70 -12.52 -4.73
CA ILE A 20 6.58 -11.79 -5.64
C ILE A 20 7.36 -12.77 -6.52
N SER A 21 7.92 -13.83 -5.92
CA SER A 21 8.66 -14.85 -6.67
C SER A 21 7.80 -15.59 -7.69
N ALA A 22 6.50 -15.78 -7.41
CA ALA A 22 5.61 -16.54 -8.28
C ALA A 22 4.91 -15.67 -9.35
N LYS A 23 4.65 -14.39 -9.06
CA LYS A 23 3.77 -13.53 -9.87
C LYS A 23 4.43 -12.23 -10.36
N GLY A 24 5.68 -11.98 -9.99
CA GLY A 24 6.35 -10.70 -10.19
C GLY A 24 5.81 -9.60 -9.26
N LEU A 25 6.44 -8.43 -9.30
CA LEU A 25 6.10 -7.30 -8.42
C LEU A 25 4.65 -6.84 -8.58
N ALA A 26 4.24 -6.49 -9.80
CA ALA A 26 2.88 -6.03 -10.07
C ALA A 26 1.83 -7.13 -9.78
N GLY A 27 2.10 -8.39 -10.19
CA GLY A 27 1.17 -9.50 -9.97
C GLY A 27 0.99 -9.90 -8.50
N ALA A 28 1.99 -9.63 -7.65
CA ALA A 28 1.93 -9.85 -6.21
C ALA A 28 1.27 -8.69 -5.44
N LEU A 29 1.07 -7.55 -6.10
CA LEU A 29 0.52 -6.36 -5.47
C LEU A 29 -0.93 -6.59 -5.03
N THR A 30 -1.21 -6.21 -3.78
CA THR A 30 -2.53 -6.23 -3.15
C THR A 30 -2.69 -5.00 -2.25
N GLY A 31 -3.86 -4.84 -1.63
CA GLY A 31 -4.11 -3.78 -0.65
C GLY A 31 -4.88 -2.59 -1.22
N PRO A 32 -5.09 -1.53 -0.42
CA PRO A 32 -5.96 -0.42 -0.79
C PRO A 32 -5.41 0.41 -1.96
N ALA A 33 -4.09 0.59 -2.05
CA ALA A 33 -3.47 1.27 -3.19
C ALA A 33 -3.76 0.53 -4.50
N GLU A 34 -3.58 -0.79 -4.52
CA GLU A 34 -3.84 -1.61 -5.72
C GLU A 34 -5.29 -1.54 -6.17
N ARG A 35 -6.24 -1.64 -5.22
CA ARG A 35 -7.68 -1.57 -5.47
C ARG A 35 -8.21 -0.15 -5.74
N ASN A 36 -7.35 0.87 -5.67
CA ASN A 36 -7.74 2.28 -5.72
C ASN A 36 -8.81 2.64 -4.66
N ASP A 37 -8.68 2.05 -3.46
CA ASP A 37 -9.60 2.27 -2.34
C ASP A 37 -9.21 3.54 -1.57
N VAL A 38 -9.60 4.67 -2.14
CA VAL A 38 -9.31 6.02 -1.61
C VAL A 38 -9.84 6.20 -0.18
N ASN A 39 -10.99 5.61 0.14
CA ASN A 39 -11.59 5.73 1.47
C ASN A 39 -10.77 5.05 2.55
N THR A 40 -10.22 3.86 2.27
CA THR A 40 -9.31 3.19 3.19
C THR A 40 -8.01 3.98 3.36
N VAL A 41 -7.43 4.49 2.27
CA VAL A 41 -6.21 5.32 2.34
C VAL A 41 -6.44 6.59 3.16
N ARG A 42 -7.58 7.27 2.97
CA ARG A 42 -7.95 8.47 3.76
C ARG A 42 -7.98 8.15 5.26
N LYS A 43 -8.67 7.08 5.65
CA LYS A 43 -8.73 6.65 7.07
C LYS A 43 -7.36 6.34 7.65
N HIS A 44 -6.45 5.78 6.85
CA HIS A 44 -5.07 5.54 7.31
C HIS A 44 -4.33 6.86 7.53
N LEU A 45 -4.44 7.81 6.60
CA LEU A 45 -3.83 9.14 6.72
C LEU A 45 -4.33 9.89 7.95
N ASP A 46 -5.63 9.81 8.25
CA ASP A 46 -6.25 10.45 9.41
C ASP A 46 -5.65 9.96 10.75
N LEU A 47 -5.17 8.71 10.80
CA LEU A 47 -4.61 8.08 12.01
C LEU A 47 -3.09 8.23 12.15
N LEU A 48 -2.38 8.38 11.05
CA LEU A 48 -0.92 8.52 11.04
C LEU A 48 -0.53 9.99 11.17
N ASP A 49 0.58 10.29 11.83
CA ASP A 49 1.15 11.63 11.92
C ASP A 49 2.65 11.63 11.61
N GLY A 50 3.26 12.82 11.62
CA GLY A 50 4.71 12.99 11.53
C GLY A 50 5.39 12.19 10.41
N LYS A 51 6.37 11.36 10.80
CA LYS A 51 7.21 10.60 9.87
C LYS A 51 6.47 9.41 9.29
N GLU A 52 5.61 8.79 10.08
CA GLU A 52 4.81 7.63 9.71
C GLU A 52 3.85 7.98 8.57
N ARG A 53 3.18 9.14 8.65
CA ARG A 53 2.35 9.67 7.56
C ARG A 53 3.17 9.89 6.29
N ALA A 54 4.34 10.54 6.40
CA ALA A 54 5.21 10.81 5.25
C ALA A 54 5.70 9.53 4.55
N VAL A 55 6.10 8.51 5.32
CA VAL A 55 6.51 7.20 4.78
C VAL A 55 5.32 6.50 4.12
N TYR A 56 4.16 6.51 4.76
CA TYR A 56 2.95 5.90 4.19
C TYR A 56 2.56 6.55 2.86
N ILE A 57 2.61 7.88 2.75
CA ILE A 57 2.32 8.61 1.51
C ILE A 57 3.28 8.18 0.41
N LEU A 58 4.60 8.26 0.65
CA LEU A 58 5.61 7.93 -0.35
C LEU A 58 5.45 6.48 -0.85
N LEU A 59 5.24 5.53 0.06
CA LEU A 59 5.05 4.14 -0.32
C LEU A 59 3.74 3.92 -1.07
N THR A 60 2.64 4.55 -0.65
CA THR A 60 1.33 4.42 -1.32
C THR A 60 1.36 4.98 -2.74
N GLU A 61 2.06 6.09 -2.96
CA GLU A 61 2.30 6.64 -4.31
C GLU A 61 3.02 5.63 -5.21
N LYS A 62 4.10 5.02 -4.71
CA LYS A 62 4.86 4.00 -5.47
C LYS A 62 4.03 2.75 -5.76
N LEU A 63 3.16 2.35 -4.84
CA LEU A 63 2.25 1.23 -5.06
C LEU A 63 1.15 1.57 -6.07
N ALA A 64 0.65 2.82 -6.10
CA ALA A 64 -0.33 3.27 -7.09
C ALA A 64 0.27 3.30 -8.51
N GLU A 65 1.52 3.78 -8.65
CA GLU A 65 2.27 3.72 -9.91
C GLU A 65 2.40 2.27 -10.42
N LEU A 66 2.84 1.35 -9.56
CA LEU A 66 2.96 -0.07 -9.89
C LEU A 66 1.60 -0.73 -10.19
N ALA A 67 0.53 -0.28 -9.52
CA ALA A 67 -0.81 -0.79 -9.78
C ALA A 67 -1.33 -0.36 -11.16
N GLY A 68 -0.94 0.82 -11.65
CA GLY A 68 -1.23 1.27 -13.02
C GLY A 68 -0.62 0.38 -14.10
N GLU A 69 0.52 -0.27 -13.84
CA GLU A 69 1.08 -1.28 -14.74
C GLU A 69 0.17 -2.52 -14.86
N LYS A 70 -0.50 -2.89 -13.76
CA LYS A 70 -1.40 -4.04 -13.65
C LYS A 70 -2.81 -3.75 -14.18
N HIS A 71 -3.32 -2.54 -13.98
CA HIS A 71 -4.69 -2.09 -14.30
C HIS A 71 -4.64 -0.80 -15.12
N GLN A 72 -4.28 -0.91 -16.40
CA GLN A 72 -4.03 0.25 -17.28
C GLN A 72 -5.27 1.09 -17.53
N GLU A 73 -6.47 0.50 -17.37
CA GLU A 73 -7.76 1.15 -17.56
C GLU A 73 -8.24 1.94 -16.33
N ARG A 74 -7.56 1.82 -15.18
CA ARG A 74 -8.00 2.43 -13.93
C ARG A 74 -7.39 3.82 -13.73
N ASP A 75 -8.23 4.78 -13.39
CA ASP A 75 -7.79 6.14 -13.04
C ASP A 75 -7.43 6.25 -11.55
N TYR A 76 -6.16 6.52 -11.27
CA TYR A 76 -5.61 6.71 -9.92
C TYR A 76 -5.53 8.20 -9.50
N SER A 77 -6.04 9.13 -10.31
CA SER A 77 -5.89 10.58 -10.10
C SER A 77 -6.44 11.06 -8.75
N GLU A 78 -7.57 10.51 -8.31
CA GLU A 78 -8.16 10.84 -7.00
C GLU A 78 -7.22 10.42 -5.85
N LEU A 79 -6.70 9.19 -5.90
CA LEU A 79 -5.77 8.68 -4.90
C LEU A 79 -4.49 9.52 -4.86
N LEU A 80 -3.90 9.82 -6.02
CA LEU A 80 -2.68 10.63 -6.11
C LEU A 80 -2.89 12.07 -5.60
N THR A 81 -4.07 12.65 -5.86
CA THR A 81 -4.43 13.97 -5.33
C THR A 81 -4.57 13.93 -3.81
N LEU A 82 -5.27 12.93 -3.26
CA LEU A 82 -5.38 12.74 -1.81
C LEU A 82 -3.99 12.65 -1.15
N LEU A 83 -3.08 11.88 -1.73
CA LEU A 83 -1.72 11.70 -1.20
C LEU A 83 -0.94 13.02 -1.23
N LYS A 84 -1.04 13.78 -2.32
CA LYS A 84 -0.40 15.10 -2.46
C LYS A 84 -0.91 16.12 -1.45
N ASP A 85 -2.22 16.16 -1.20
CA ASP A 85 -2.85 17.11 -0.27
C ASP A 85 -2.51 16.81 1.20
N ASN A 86 -1.99 15.61 1.50
CA ASN A 86 -1.60 15.18 2.84
C ASN A 86 -0.09 15.16 3.08
N ARG A 87 0.72 15.62 2.12
CA ARG A 87 2.18 15.71 2.26
C ARG A 87 2.64 16.77 3.27
#